data_AF-A0A176Z3A6-F1
#
_entry.id   AF-A0A176Z3A6-F1
#
_cell.length_a   1.000
_cell.length_b   1.000
_cell.length_c   1.000
_cell.angle_alpha   90.00
_cell.angle_beta   90.00
_cell.angle_gamma   90.00
#
_symmetry.space_group_name_H-M   'P 1'
#
loop_
_entity.id
_entity.type
_entity.pdbx_description
1 polymer ?
#
loop_
_entity_poly.entity_id
_entity_poly.type
_entity_poly.pdbx_seq_one_letter_code
_entity_poly.pdbx_strand_id
1 'polypeptide(L)' 'MASSEKVPRRHTQKMKQRLKETVTYLREDIRKVDEPRLAAMLETSAEVLSGLIKAFDDYEKKNGSAWRKSA' A
#
# COMPACT_ATOMS: atom_id res chain seq x y z
N MET A 1 -26.31 -13.80 6.49
CA MET A 1 -25.55 -12.53 6.39
C MET A 1 -24.08 -12.88 6.21
N ALA A 2 -23.53 -12.75 5.01
CA ALA A 2 -22.10 -13.01 4.81
C ALA A 2 -21.31 -11.96 5.59
N SER A 3 -20.57 -12.39 6.61
CA SER A 3 -19.75 -11.51 7.45
C SER A 3 -18.91 -10.59 6.56
N SER A 4 -19.04 -9.28 6.78
CA SER A 4 -18.32 -8.19 6.08
C SER A 4 -16.80 -8.41 6.03
N GLU A 5 -16.29 -9.24 6.95
CA GLU A 5 -14.93 -9.74 7.08
C GLU A 5 -14.47 -10.65 5.93
N LYS A 6 -15.36 -11.19 5.11
CA LYS A 6 -15.00 -12.10 4.01
C LYS A 6 -14.86 -11.41 2.66
N VAL A 7 -14.95 -10.07 2.59
CA VAL A 7 -14.80 -9.33 1.32
C VAL A 7 -13.30 -9.04 1.11
N PRO A 8 -12.59 -9.76 0.23
CA PRO A 8 -11.14 -9.62 0.09
C PRO A 8 -10.72 -8.19 -0.30
N ARG A 9 -11.57 -7.48 -1.06
CA ARG A 9 -11.38 -6.08 -1.44
C ARG A 9 -11.34 -5.11 -0.25
N ARG A 10 -12.07 -5.36 0.83
CA ARG A 10 -12.04 -4.47 2.01
C ARG A 10 -10.72 -4.58 2.76
N HIS A 11 -10.15 -5.79 2.80
CA HIS A 11 -8.85 -6.04 3.42
C HIS A 11 -7.71 -5.39 2.64
N THR A 12 -7.73 -5.51 1.30
CA THR A 12 -6.72 -4.86 0.44
C THR A 12 -6.78 -3.34 0.53
N GLN A 13 -7.98 -2.75 0.54
CA GLN A 13 -8.14 -1.30 0.66
C GLN A 13 -7.62 -0.76 1.98
N LYS A 14 -7.97 -1.41 3.11
CA LYS A 14 -7.51 -0.99 4.45
C LYS A 14 -5.99 -1.11 4.59
N MET A 15 -5.40 -2.19 4.07
CA MET A 15 -3.95 -2.36 4.11
C MET A 15 -3.24 -1.33 3.23
N LYS A 16 -3.73 -1.13 1.99
CA LYS A 16 -3.20 -0.12 1.07
C LYS A 16 -3.22 1.28 1.70
N GLN A 17 -4.29 1.63 2.40
CA GLN A 17 -4.39 2.93 3.07
C GLN A 17 -3.32 3.11 4.16
N ARG A 18 -3.10 2.10 5.00
CA ARG A 18 -2.05 2.12 6.03
C ARG A 18 -0.65 2.27 5.42
N LEU A 19 -0.38 1.53 4.34
CA LEU A 19 0.91 1.64 3.63
C LEU A 19 1.11 3.05 3.07
N LYS A 20 0.06 3.67 2.51
CA LYS A 20 0.13 5.05 2.02
C LYS A 20 0.44 6.05 3.13
N GLU A 21 -0.22 5.92 4.28
CA GLU A 21 0.05 6.74 5.46
C GLU A 21 1.50 6.59 5.92
N THR A 22 2.02 5.36 5.98
CA THR A 22 3.43 5.11 6.31
C THR A 22 4.39 5.75 5.31
N VAL A 23 4.13 5.63 4.00
CA VAL A 23 4.96 6.29 2.96
C VAL A 23 4.98 7.81 3.16
N THR A 24 3.83 8.42 3.46
CA THR A 24 3.74 9.85 3.74
C THR A 24 4.61 10.22 4.95
N TYR A 25 4.49 9.49 6.06
CA TYR A 25 5.28 9.76 7.26
C TYR A 25 6.79 9.61 7.01
N LEU A 26 7.23 8.56 6.32
CA LEU A 26 8.64 8.36 5.99
C LEU A 26 9.20 9.54 5.18
N ARG A 27 8.44 10.04 4.19
CA ARG A 27 8.86 11.18 3.36
C ARG A 27 8.82 12.52 4.09
N GLU A 28 7.92 12.68 5.04
CA GLU A 28 7.92 13.85 5.91
C GLU A 28 9.13 13.84 6.85
N ASP A 29 9.51 12.68 7.39
CA ASP A 29 10.65 12.55 8.30
C ASP A 29 11.99 12.76 7.60
N ILE A 30 12.12 12.41 6.32
CA ILE A 30 13.30 12.78 5.50
C ILE A 30 13.57 14.29 5.57
N ARG A 31 12.53 15.13 5.64
CA ARG A 31 12.68 16.60 5.71
C ARG A 31 13.06 17.11 7.11
N LYS A 32 13.01 16.26 8.13
CA LYS A 32 13.25 16.60 9.54
C LYS A 32 14.57 16.05 10.06
N VAL A 33 15.24 15.17 9.31
CA VAL A 33 16.48 14.51 9.74
C VAL A 33 17.69 15.09 9.03
N ASP A 34 18.74 15.39 9.79
CA ASP A 34 20.03 15.86 9.26
C ASP A 34 21.00 14.71 8.96
N GLU A 35 20.71 13.49 9.42
CA GLU A 35 21.56 12.32 9.21
C GLU A 35 21.35 11.72 7.80
N PRO A 36 22.35 11.78 6.89
CA PRO A 36 22.15 11.39 5.50
C PRO A 36 21.83 9.89 5.31
N ARG A 37 22.36 9.01 6.18
CA ARG A 37 22.10 7.58 6.08
C ARG A 37 20.68 7.22 6.52
N LEU A 38 20.16 7.87 7.57
CA LEU A 38 18.77 7.73 7.96
C LEU A 38 17.83 8.22 6.85
N ALA A 39 18.11 9.39 6.25
CA ALA A 39 17.34 9.89 5.12
C ALA A 39 17.28 8.88 3.96
N ALA A 40 18.42 8.27 3.60
CA ALA A 40 18.48 7.24 2.56
C ALA A 40 17.70 5.97 2.93
N MET A 41 17.74 5.54 4.19
CA MET A 41 16.96 4.40 4.68
C MET A 41 15.45 4.66 4.64
N LEU A 42 15.01 5.87 5.02
CA LEU A 42 13.61 6.29 4.97
C LEU A 42 13.10 6.34 3.53
N GLU A 43 13.88 6.87 2.59
CA GLU A 43 13.50 6.91 1.16
C GLU A 43 13.40 5.50 0.57
N THR A 44 14.40 4.65 0.83
CA THR A 44 14.37 3.24 0.38
C THR A 44 13.15 2.51 0.92
N SER A 45 12.81 2.73 2.19
CA SER A 45 11.63 2.14 2.82
C SER A 45 10.34 2.65 2.15
N ALA A 46 10.24 3.96 1.88
CA ALA A 46 9.09 4.55 1.20
C ALA A 46 8.90 3.98 -0.22
N GLU A 47 9.99 3.72 -0.94
CA GLU A 47 9.95 3.14 -2.28
C GLU A 47 9.48 1.68 -2.27
N VAL A 48 10.00 0.85 -1.36
CA VAL A 48 9.55 -0.55 -1.19
C VAL A 48 8.06 -0.60 -0.86
N LEU A 49 7.60 0.21 0.09
CA LEU A 49 6.17 0.28 0.46
C LEU A 49 5.30 0.78 -0.71
N SER A 50 5.80 1.70 -1.54
CA SER A 50 5.13 2.13 -2.77
C SER A 50 4.98 0.99 -3.79
N GLY A 51 6.00 0.13 -3.91
CA GLY A 51 5.92 -1.10 -4.69
C GLY A 51 4.83 -2.05 -4.19
N LEU A 52 4.70 -2.21 -2.87
CA LEU A 52 3.60 -3.01 -2.28
C LEU A 52 2.23 -2.40 -2.59
N ILE A 53 2.06 -1.08 -2.41
CA ILE A 53 0.81 -0.38 -2.75
C ILE A 53 0.39 -0.68 -4.20
N LYS A 54 1.34 -0.65 -5.15
CA LYS A 54 1.09 -1.00 -6.55
C LYS A 54 0.60 -2.45 -6.71
N ALA A 55 1.22 -3.41 -6.02
CA ALA A 55 0.77 -4.81 -6.06
C ALA A 55 -0.68 -4.97 -5.55
N PHE A 56 -1.07 -4.22 -4.51
CA PHE A 56 -2.47 -4.15 -4.04
C PHE A 56 -3.41 -3.56 -5.10
N ASP A 57 -3.02 -2.46 -5.75
CA ASP A 57 -3.80 -1.86 -6.84
C ASP A 57 -3.97 -2.82 -8.03
N ASP A 58 -2.92 -3.54 -8.39
CA ASP A 58 -2.95 -4.52 -9.49
C ASP A 58 -3.86 -5.72 -9.18
N TYR A 59 -3.85 -6.21 -7.93
CA TYR A 59 -4.80 -7.22 -7.46
C TYR A 59 -6.24 -6.71 -7.53
N GLU A 60 -6.51 -5.48 -7.07
CA GLU A 60 -7.85 -4.88 -7.11
C GLU A 60 -8.35 -4.69 -8.54
N LYS A 61 -7.50 -4.25 -9.48
CA LYS A 61 -7.84 -4.08 -10.90
C LYS A 61 -8.15 -5.42 -11.59
N LYS A 62 -7.33 -6.44 -11.36
CA LYS A 62 -7.53 -7.80 -11.92
C LYS A 62 -8.83 -8.43 -11.41
N ASN A 63 -9.13 -8.27 -10.12
CA ASN A 63 -10.39 -8.72 -9.52
C ASN A 63 -11.57 -7.78 -9.82
N GLY A 64 -11.29 -6.57 -10.33
CA GLY A 64 -12.19 -5.50 -10.72
C GLY A 64 -12.93 -5.73 -12.03
N SER A 65 -12.20 -6.20 -13.04
CA SER A 65 -12.58 -6.02 -14.44
C SER A 65 -12.59 -7.29 -15.29
N ALA A 66 -11.87 -8.37 -14.93
CA ALA A 66 -11.64 -9.46 -15.88
C ALA A 66 -12.09 -10.86 -15.45
N TRP A 67 -12.28 -11.15 -14.16
CA TRP A 67 -12.50 -12.55 -13.70
C TRP A 67 -13.85 -12.86 -13.07
N ARG A 68 -14.77 -11.90 -12.95
CA ARG A 68 -16.16 -12.18 -12.52
C ARG A 68 -17.07 -12.76 -13.61
N LYS A 69 -16.57 -12.90 -14.85
CA LYS A 69 -17.35 -13.41 -16.00
C LYS A 69 -17.02 -14.85 -16.39
N SER A 70 -16.24 -15.58 -15.61
CA SER A 70 -15.82 -16.95 -15.94
C SER A 70 -15.90 -17.92 -14.76
N ALA A 71 -16.76 -17.65 -13.78
CA ALA A 71 -17.17 -18.63 -12.78
C ALA A 71 -18.70 -18.75 -12.78
#